data_AF-A0A923E6T1-F1
#
_entry.id   AF-A0A923E6T1-F1
#
_cell.length_a   1.000
_cell.length_b   1.000
_cell.length_c   1.000
_cell.angle_alpha   90.00
_cell.angle_beta   90.00
_cell.angle_gamma   90.00
#
_symmetry.space_group_name_H-M   'P 1'
#
loop_
_entity.id
_entity.type
_entity.pdbx_description
1 polymer ?
#
loop_
_entity_poly.entity_id
_entity_poly.type
_entity_poly.pdbx_seq_one_letter_code
_entity_poly.pdbx_strand_id
1 'polypeptide(L)' 'MPKFAQNKVIQEAMRQIGSAKTAGYKVEWLVSEEKAMDQLTRLFERENIDITVRYYPE' A
#
# COMPACT_ATOMS: atom_id res chain seq x y z
N MET A 1 -3.97 12.99 2.38
CA MET A 1 -3.88 12.71 0.93
C MET A 1 -5.21 13.03 0.21
N PRO A 2 -5.21 13.73 -0.94
CA PRO A 2 -6.41 13.99 -1.76
C PRO A 2 -7.06 12.71 -2.30
N LYS A 3 -8.37 12.75 -2.61
CA LYS A 3 -9.14 11.56 -3.03
C LYS A 3 -8.63 10.93 -4.34
N PHE A 4 -8.21 11.74 -5.32
CA PHE A 4 -7.66 11.21 -6.58
C PHE A 4 -6.36 10.41 -6.35
N ALA A 5 -5.52 10.83 -5.40
CA ALA A 5 -4.28 10.15 -5.07
C ALA A 5 -4.55 8.85 -4.31
N GLN A 6 -5.52 8.86 -3.39
CA GLN A 6 -6.01 7.65 -2.72
C GLN A 6 -6.50 6.61 -3.74
N ASN A 7 -7.31 7.02 -4.72
CA ASN A 7 -7.82 6.11 -5.76
C ASN A 7 -6.70 5.47 -6.57
N LYS A 8 -5.67 6.25 -6.97
CA LYS A 8 -4.51 5.70 -7.70
C LYS A 8 -3.73 4.70 -6.86
N VAL A 9 -3.49 5.02 -5.59
CA VAL A 9 -2.81 4.13 -4.65
C VAL A 9 -3.58 2.81 -4.47
N ILE A 10 -4.90 2.88 -4.29
CA ILE A 10 -5.76 1.69 -4.15
C ILE A 10 -5.73 0.84 -5.42
N GLN A 11 -5.84 1.46 -6.60
CA GLN A 11 -5.79 0.75 -7.87
C GLN A 11 -4.48 -0.02 -8.05
N GLU A 12 -3.35 0.63 -7.72
CA GLU A 12 -2.03 0.01 -7.81
C GLU A 12 -1.85 -1.11 -6.78
N ALA A 13 -2.29 -0.89 -5.53
CA ALA A 13 -2.29 -1.90 -4.48
C ALA A 13 -3.06 -3.16 -4.91
N MET A 14 -4.29 -3.00 -5.41
CA MET A 14 -5.12 -4.12 -5.86
C MET A 14 -4.50 -4.86 -7.05
N ARG A 15 -3.86 -4.15 -7.97
CA ARG A 15 -3.13 -4.75 -9.10
C ARG A 15 -2.00 -5.63 -8.61
N GLN A 16 -1.18 -5.14 -7.68
CA GLN A 16 -0.05 -5.89 -7.14
C GLN A 16 -0.48 -7.10 -6.31
N ILE A 17 -1.51 -6.96 -5.48
CA ILE A 17 -2.11 -8.10 -4.75
C ILE A 17 -2.60 -9.16 -5.73
N GLY A 18 -3.30 -8.76 -6.80
CA GLY A 18 -3.79 -9.70 -7.81
C GLY A 18 -2.66 -10.51 -8.45
N SER A 19 -1.56 -9.85 -8.80
CA SER A 19 -0.36 -10.52 -9.33
C SER A 19 0.31 -11.42 -8.29
N ALA A 20 0.49 -10.94 -7.06
CA ALA A 20 1.17 -11.67 -5.98
C ALA A 20 0.38 -12.92 -5.54
N LYS A 21 -0.95 -12.83 -5.47
CA LYS A 21 -1.84 -13.92 -5.05
C LYS A 21 -1.71 -15.15 -5.95
N THR A 22 -1.49 -14.94 -7.25
CA THR A 22 -1.31 -16.04 -8.22
C THR A 22 -0.05 -16.86 -7.92
N ALA A 23 0.96 -16.24 -7.31
CA ALA A 23 2.23 -16.87 -6.94
C ALA A 23 2.36 -17.18 -5.43
N GLY A 24 1.30 -16.94 -4.64
CA GLY A 24 1.33 -17.16 -3.19
C GLY A 24 2.21 -16.16 -2.41
N TYR A 25 2.52 -15.01 -2.99
CA TYR A 25 3.35 -13.99 -2.36
C TYR A 25 2.50 -12.95 -1.60
N LYS A 26 3.16 -12.29 -0.64
CA LYS A 26 2.64 -11.09 0.04
C LYS A 26 3.25 -9.84 -0.59
N VAL A 27 2.51 -8.74 -0.54
CA VAL A 27 2.96 -7.44 -1.04
C VAL A 27 3.39 -6.57 0.14
N GLU A 28 4.56 -5.97 0.01
CA GLU A 28 5.13 -5.02 0.97
C GLU A 28 5.56 -3.74 0.26
N TRP A 29 5.17 -2.58 0.82
CA TRP A 29 5.54 -1.27 0.30
C TRP A 29 6.56 -0.62 1.23
N LEU A 30 7.73 -0.33 0.67
CA LEU A 30 8.78 0.42 1.36
C LEU A 30 8.62 1.90 1.07
N VAL A 31 8.64 2.71 2.13
CA VAL A 31 8.37 4.14 2.06
C VAL A 31 9.46 4.90 2.80
N SER A 32 10.02 5.93 2.17
CA SER A 32 11.13 6.72 2.69
C SER A 32 10.72 7.87 3.61
N GLU A 33 9.43 8.07 3.85
CA GLU A 33 8.90 9.07 4.77
C GLU A 33 7.92 8.45 5.76
N GLU A 34 8.15 8.61 7.07
CA GLU A 34 7.28 8.09 8.13
C GLU A 34 5.83 8.58 7.99
N LYS A 35 5.66 9.87 7.65
CA LYS A 35 4.33 10.46 7.44
C LYS A 35 3.59 9.83 6.26
N ALA A 36 4.32 9.39 5.23
CA ALA A 36 3.73 8.70 4.09
C ALA A 36 3.38 7.25 4.46
N MET A 37 4.25 6.56 5.20
CA MET A 37 3.96 5.24 5.78
C MET A 37 2.65 5.28 6.58
N ASP A 38 2.52 6.21 7.54
CA ASP A 38 1.31 6.35 8.36
C ASP A 38 0.04 6.58 7.55
N GLN A 39 0.12 7.44 6.52
CA GLN A 39 -1.03 7.73 5.65
C GLN A 39 -1.45 6.51 4.84
N LEU A 40 -0.48 5.74 4.35
CA LEU A 40 -0.74 4.55 3.55
C LEU A 40 -1.26 3.40 4.41
N THR A 41 -0.68 3.17 5.59
CA THR A 41 -1.17 2.17 6.56
C THR A 41 -2.63 2.41 6.90
N ARG A 42 -2.98 3.65 7.30
CA ARG A 42 -4.38 3.99 7.62
C ARG A 42 -5.33 3.87 6.43
N LEU A 43 -4.84 4.18 5.23
CA LEU A 43 -5.63 4.03 4.01
C LEU A 43 -5.92 2.54 3.76
N PHE A 44 -4.91 1.69 3.82
CA PHE A 44 -5.06 0.25 3.55
C PHE A 44 -5.88 -0.47 4.61
N GLU A 45 -5.73 -0.12 5.89
CA GLU A 45 -6.59 -0.64 6.96
C GLU A 45 -8.06 -0.29 6.73
N ARG A 46 -8.35 0.97 6.39
CA ARG A 46 -9.73 1.43 6.17
C ARG A 46 -10.38 0.76 4.96
N GLU A 47 -9.63 0.53 3.90
CA GLU A 47 -10.12 -0.11 2.68
C GLU A 47 -9.98 -1.65 2.71
N ASN A 48 -9.51 -2.23 3.82
CA ASN A 48 -9.27 -3.66 4.03
C ASN A 48 -8.35 -4.28 2.93
N ILE A 49 -7.24 -3.59 2.64
CA ILE A 49 -6.24 -3.97 1.64
C ILE A 49 -5.06 -4.66 2.35
N ASP A 50 -4.77 -5.91 1.96
CA ASP A 50 -3.70 -6.73 2.53
C ASP A 50 -2.32 -6.37 1.94
N ILE A 51 -1.78 -5.22 2.37
CA ILE A 51 -0.40 -4.77 2.09
C ILE A 51 0.27 -4.35 3.39
N THR A 52 1.49 -4.83 3.61
CA THR A 52 2.34 -4.33 4.70
C THR A 52 3.08 -3.08 4.22
N VAL A 53 3.01 -1.98 4.97
CA VAL A 53 3.78 -0.76 4.68
C VAL A 53 4.89 -0.64 5.70
N ARG A 54 6.14 -0.48 5.24
CA ARG A 54 7.29 -0.27 6.13
C ARG A 54 8.02 1.01 5.80
N TYR A 55 8.43 1.70 6.85
CA TYR A 55 9.40 2.76 6.74
C TYR A 55 10.78 2.18 6.42
N TYR A 56 11.39 2.67 5.34
CA TYR A 56 12.73 2.32 4.90
C TYR A 56 13.43 3.62 4.46
N PRO A 57 14.12 4.31 5.39
CA PRO A 57 14.94 5.44 5.04
C PRO A 57 16.13 4.90 4.22
N GLU A 58 16.27 5.37 2.98
CA GLU A 58 17.49 5.15 2.20
C GLU A 58 18.70 5.83 2.85
#